data_AF-A0A7J5ZEG0-F1
#
_entry.id   AF-A0A7J5ZEG0-F1
#
_cell.length_a   1.000
_cell.length_b   1.000
_cell.length_c   1.000
_cell.angle_alpha   90.00
_cell.angle_beta   90.00
_cell.angle_gamma   90.00
#
_symmetry.space_group_name_H-M   'P 1'
#
loop_
_entity.id
_entity.type
_entity.pdbx_description
1 polymer ?
#
loop_
_entity_poly.entity_id
_entity_poly.type
_entity_poly.pdbx_seq_one_letter_code
_entity_poly.pdbx_strand_id
1 'polypeptide(L)'
;MTAQSREQSSRIKGHRRAAGRVDSTRRGASGRTAETQQQPRGGRIAVPGDERQGQCGSQQADRGEAAEICDTSPPGPTALSPPYHPEHIMLDAFIMGCIQSIACKPRIRRENIVVYEVSASIDQCPTIIEENSPIVLRYKTPYFRASAGVVMPPVPRNETWVVGWIQACTQMEFYNTYGDIGMSSWELPELREGRVKAISDSDGVSYPWYGNTTETVTLTGPTSKPSRLTVSMNDNFYPSVTWAVPISNSNTPMLTHITRDQSFITWLVAMNSVTKTVRWRMRVDIAVEPDMPLGSRASLVGRPYQEQPHILNYQEPIPPNALGRPNANDAQVLMWRPRRGAPLVVIPPK
;
A
#
# COMPACT_ATOMS: atom_id res chain seq x y z
N MET A 1 27.44 19.53 2.59
CA MET A 1 25.97 19.35 2.64
C MET A 1 25.60 18.02 1.99
N THR A 2 25.75 16.84 2.64
CA THR A 2 25.36 15.55 1.99
C THR A 2 25.45 14.29 2.89
N ALA A 3 25.00 14.31 4.15
CA ALA A 3 24.96 13.04 4.92
C ALA A 3 23.80 12.89 5.92
N GLN A 4 23.35 13.95 6.59
CA GLN A 4 22.36 13.82 7.66
C GLN A 4 20.88 13.82 7.21
N SER A 5 20.53 14.22 5.97
CA SER A 5 19.12 14.26 5.54
C SER A 5 18.60 12.95 4.91
N ARG A 6 19.46 11.95 4.66
CA ARG A 6 19.05 10.71 3.98
C ARG A 6 18.41 9.65 4.89
N GLU A 7 18.51 9.78 6.22
CA GLU A 7 17.84 8.85 7.16
C GLU A 7 16.37 9.19 7.45
N GLN A 8 15.86 10.33 6.97
CA GLN A 8 14.48 10.78 7.21
C GLN A 8 13.43 10.14 6.26
N SER A 9 13.85 9.38 5.25
CA SER A 9 12.93 8.61 4.41
C SER A 9 12.53 7.33 5.15
N SER A 10 11.47 7.40 5.95
CA SER A 10 10.82 6.24 6.53
C SER A 10 10.50 5.22 5.45
N ARG A 11 11.19 4.07 5.48
CA ARG A 11 10.62 2.81 4.99
C ARG A 11 9.45 2.45 5.91
N ILE A 12 8.27 2.97 5.60
CA ILE A 12 7.02 2.38 6.07
C ILE A 12 6.83 1.15 5.18
N LYS A 13 7.32 0.00 5.65
CA LYS A 13 6.86 -1.34 5.28
C LYS A 13 7.61 -2.36 6.13
N GLY A 14 6.83 -3.10 6.92
CA GLY A 14 7.31 -4.18 7.78
C GLY A 14 8.18 -5.16 7.01
N HIS A 15 9.32 -5.52 7.61
CA HIS A 15 10.16 -6.58 7.11
C HIS A 15 9.39 -7.91 7.11
N ARG A 16 9.32 -8.52 5.92
CA ARG A 16 9.06 -9.94 5.72
C ARG A 16 10.19 -10.75 6.35
N ARG A 17 9.86 -11.78 7.15
CA ARG A 17 10.72 -12.95 7.32
C ARG A 17 9.89 -14.22 7.25
N ALA A 18 10.30 -15.09 6.33
CA ALA A 18 9.92 -16.48 6.25
C ALA A 18 10.48 -17.23 7.47
N ALA A 19 9.66 -18.09 8.09
CA ALA A 19 10.09 -18.99 9.14
C ALA A 19 10.89 -20.15 8.52
N GLY A 20 12.22 -20.02 8.57
CA GLY A 20 13.18 -21.09 8.31
C GLY A 20 13.79 -21.55 9.63
N ARG A 21 13.51 -22.79 10.00
CA ARG A 21 14.01 -23.54 11.15
C ARG A 21 15.54 -23.65 11.07
N VAL A 22 16.25 -23.19 12.10
CA VAL A 22 17.70 -23.39 12.26
C VAL A 22 17.95 -24.13 13.58
N ASP A 23 18.47 -25.35 13.45
CA ASP A 23 19.11 -26.10 14.54
C ASP A 23 20.45 -25.43 14.90
N SER A 24 20.65 -25.22 16.19
CA SER A 24 21.89 -24.75 16.79
C SER A 24 22.74 -25.92 17.27
N THR A 25 23.98 -26.05 16.78
CA THR A 25 25.06 -26.69 17.56
C THR A 25 26.42 -26.03 17.27
N ARG A 26 27.10 -25.52 18.32
CA ARG A 26 28.30 -26.14 18.92
C ARG A 26 28.99 -25.24 19.98
N ARG A 27 29.26 -25.88 21.14
CA ARG A 27 30.48 -25.93 22.00
C ARG A 27 31.14 -24.60 22.42
N GLY A 28 31.61 -24.37 23.64
CA GLY A 28 31.97 -25.11 24.87
C GLY A 28 32.78 -24.08 25.73
N ALA A 29 33.07 -24.18 27.02
CA ALA A 29 33.33 -25.31 27.90
C ALA A 29 33.41 -24.84 29.38
N SER A 30 33.33 -25.81 30.31
CA SER A 30 33.75 -25.84 31.73
C SER A 30 32.65 -26.51 32.57
N GLY A 31 32.82 -27.60 33.33
CA GLY A 31 33.93 -28.50 33.57
C GLY A 31 33.42 -29.70 34.42
N ARG A 32 33.97 -30.89 34.14
CA ARG A 32 34.10 -32.11 34.96
C ARG A 32 32.94 -32.59 35.86
N THR A 33 32.35 -33.71 35.48
CA THR A 33 32.12 -34.91 36.35
C THR A 33 32.04 -36.16 35.47
N ALA A 34 32.36 -37.31 36.07
CA ALA A 34 32.88 -38.52 35.43
C ALA A 34 31.82 -39.52 34.92
N GLU A 35 32.31 -40.47 34.10
CA GLU A 35 31.78 -41.84 33.85
C GLU A 35 30.43 -41.92 33.09
N THR A 36 30.13 -42.85 32.18
CA THR A 36 30.78 -44.01 31.54
C THR A 36 29.81 -44.49 30.43
N GLN A 37 30.33 -45.23 29.45
CA GLN A 37 29.64 -46.20 28.57
C GLN A 37 29.05 -45.81 27.19
N GLN A 38 29.67 -46.46 26.19
CA GLN A 38 29.09 -47.21 25.07
C GLN A 38 28.57 -46.50 23.81
N GLN A 39 29.44 -46.52 22.80
CA GLN A 39 29.12 -46.66 21.36
C GLN A 39 28.51 -48.05 21.06
N PRO A 40 27.74 -48.25 19.95
CA PRO A 40 28.39 -48.52 18.66
C PRO A 40 27.63 -48.23 17.33
N ARG A 41 28.47 -48.01 16.30
CA ARG A 41 28.48 -48.57 14.92
C ARG A 41 27.48 -48.16 13.81
N GLY A 42 28.10 -47.75 12.69
CA GLY A 42 27.83 -48.20 11.29
C GLY A 42 26.92 -47.29 10.46
N GLY A 43 27.18 -46.93 9.20
CA GLY A 43 28.23 -47.28 8.25
C GLY A 43 28.05 -46.54 6.90
N ARG A 44 29.17 -46.42 6.16
CA ARG A 44 29.44 -46.29 4.70
C ARG A 44 28.44 -45.53 3.79
N ILE A 45 28.85 -44.39 3.21
CA ILE A 45 29.52 -44.15 1.89
C ILE A 45 28.62 -44.44 0.66
N ALA A 46 28.31 -43.39 -0.13
CA ALA A 46 28.69 -43.25 -1.55
C ALA A 46 28.19 -41.91 -2.18
N VAL A 47 29.11 -41.26 -2.90
CA VAL A 47 29.00 -40.13 -3.86
C VAL A 47 28.95 -40.78 -5.27
N PRO A 48 28.30 -40.26 -6.36
CA PRO A 48 28.65 -39.03 -7.10
C PRO A 48 27.44 -38.33 -7.79
N GLY A 49 27.51 -37.20 -8.51
CA GLY A 49 28.59 -36.34 -8.99
C GLY A 49 28.00 -35.12 -9.73
N ASP A 50 28.82 -34.08 -9.79
CA ASP A 50 29.04 -33.06 -10.84
C ASP A 50 27.97 -32.74 -11.91
N GLU A 51 27.61 -31.45 -12.08
CA GLU A 51 27.49 -30.79 -13.40
C GLU A 51 27.29 -29.24 -13.33
N ARG A 52 28.39 -28.55 -13.63
CA ARG A 52 28.64 -27.35 -14.46
C ARG A 52 27.62 -26.20 -14.66
N GLN A 53 28.19 -25.01 -14.44
CA GLN A 53 28.05 -23.67 -15.02
C GLN A 53 27.41 -23.51 -16.41
N GLY A 54 26.68 -22.39 -16.57
CA GLY A 54 26.41 -21.73 -17.84
C GLY A 54 26.08 -20.23 -17.66
N GLN A 55 27.06 -19.36 -17.94
CA GLN A 55 26.86 -17.93 -18.20
C GLN A 55 26.59 -17.73 -19.69
N CYS A 56 25.71 -16.78 -20.04
CA CYS A 56 25.72 -16.16 -21.37
C CYS A 56 25.21 -14.72 -21.27
N GLY A 57 26.03 -13.76 -21.71
CA GLY A 57 25.65 -12.39 -21.98
C GLY A 57 25.61 -12.15 -23.48
N SER A 58 24.87 -11.14 -23.93
CA SER A 58 25.08 -10.52 -25.25
C SER A 58 24.56 -9.08 -25.28
N GLN A 59 25.17 -8.33 -26.18
CA GLN A 59 25.26 -6.87 -26.29
C GLN A 59 24.18 -6.27 -27.24
N GLN A 60 23.87 -4.99 -26.99
CA GLN A 60 23.68 -3.87 -27.92
C GLN A 60 23.17 -4.09 -29.37
N ALA A 61 22.15 -3.32 -29.75
CA ALA A 61 22.06 -2.73 -31.10
C ALA A 61 21.24 -1.42 -31.08
N ASP A 62 21.88 -0.39 -31.62
CA ASP A 62 21.42 0.97 -31.92
C ASP A 62 20.62 0.98 -33.25
N ARG A 63 19.67 1.92 -33.42
CA ARG A 63 19.21 2.48 -34.71
C ARG A 63 18.14 3.55 -34.48
N GLY A 64 18.47 4.80 -34.79
CA GLY A 64 17.51 5.85 -35.11
C GLY A 64 17.22 5.91 -36.61
N GLU A 65 16.08 6.50 -37.00
CA GLU A 65 16.02 7.70 -37.86
C GLU A 65 14.57 8.21 -38.00
N ALA A 66 14.49 9.46 -38.44
CA ALA A 66 13.38 10.41 -38.45
C ALA A 66 12.24 10.12 -39.45
N ALA A 67 11.08 10.76 -39.23
CA ALA A 67 10.32 11.44 -40.29
C ALA A 67 9.33 12.46 -39.70
N GLU A 68 9.50 13.70 -40.14
CA GLU A 68 8.58 14.84 -40.07
C GLU A 68 7.59 14.75 -41.25
N ILE A 69 6.35 15.29 -41.13
CA ILE A 69 5.59 16.04 -42.16
C ILE A 69 4.18 16.41 -41.64
N CYS A 70 3.75 17.58 -42.09
CA CYS A 70 2.70 18.49 -41.67
C CYS A 70 1.23 18.12 -41.95
N ASP A 71 0.36 18.63 -41.06
CA ASP A 71 -0.82 19.49 -41.29
C ASP A 71 -2.08 18.96 -42.01
N THR A 72 -3.23 19.00 -41.31
CA THR A 72 -4.40 19.85 -41.64
C THR A 72 -5.60 19.54 -40.73
N SER A 73 -6.28 20.61 -40.29
CA SER A 73 -7.50 20.61 -39.46
C SER A 73 -8.78 20.54 -40.31
N PRO A 74 -9.92 20.01 -39.79
CA PRO A 74 -11.22 20.09 -40.47
C PRO A 74 -12.16 21.13 -39.82
N PRO A 75 -13.19 21.61 -40.54
CA PRO A 75 -14.37 22.18 -39.89
C PRO A 75 -15.69 21.46 -40.27
N GLY A 76 -16.53 21.25 -39.25
CA GLY A 76 -17.96 21.61 -39.27
C GLY A 76 -19.00 20.67 -39.92
N PRO A 77 -20.06 20.24 -39.19
CA PRO A 77 -21.15 19.41 -39.70
C PRO A 77 -22.36 20.23 -40.16
N THR A 78 -23.17 19.70 -41.09
CA THR A 78 -24.52 20.20 -41.37
C THR A 78 -25.52 19.05 -41.47
N ALA A 79 -26.61 19.17 -40.72
CA ALA A 79 -27.76 18.28 -40.70
C ALA A 79 -28.72 18.55 -41.87
N LEU A 80 -29.56 17.57 -42.24
CA LEU A 80 -31.02 17.68 -42.40
C LEU A 80 -31.63 16.37 -42.94
N SER A 81 -32.84 16.09 -42.44
CA SER A 81 -33.66 14.87 -42.57
C SER A 81 -34.59 14.90 -43.82
N PRO A 82 -35.37 13.83 -44.11
CA PRO A 82 -35.87 13.45 -45.45
C PRO A 82 -37.36 13.78 -45.69
N PRO A 83 -37.94 13.29 -46.82
CA PRO A 83 -39.37 12.94 -46.83
C PRO A 83 -39.72 11.55 -47.43
N TYR A 84 -40.59 10.85 -46.68
CA TYR A 84 -41.76 10.01 -47.02
C TYR A 84 -42.00 9.44 -48.45
N HIS A 85 -42.05 8.08 -48.54
CA HIS A 85 -43.14 7.12 -48.96
C HIS A 85 -44.14 7.43 -50.13
N PRO A 86 -44.93 6.46 -50.71
CA PRO A 86 -45.12 5.00 -50.42
C PRO A 86 -45.36 4.02 -51.63
N GLU A 87 -45.74 2.75 -51.31
CA GLU A 87 -46.54 1.73 -52.07
C GLU A 87 -45.77 0.65 -52.90
N HIS A 88 -46.06 -0.67 -52.97
CA HIS A 88 -47.07 -1.63 -52.45
C HIS A 88 -46.65 -3.11 -52.85
N ILE A 89 -47.29 -4.14 -52.27
CA ILE A 89 -47.48 -5.58 -52.71
C ILE A 89 -46.45 -6.71 -52.43
N MET A 90 -46.76 -7.49 -51.37
CA MET A 90 -47.00 -8.97 -51.21
C MET A 90 -46.35 -10.12 -52.06
N LEU A 91 -46.07 -11.23 -51.33
CA LEU A 91 -45.76 -12.65 -51.65
C LEU A 91 -44.36 -12.96 -52.26
N ASP A 92 -43.60 -13.99 -51.91
CA ASP A 92 -43.93 -15.32 -51.38
C ASP A 92 -42.70 -16.09 -50.82
N ALA A 93 -42.97 -17.14 -50.04
CA ALA A 93 -42.22 -18.40 -49.85
C ALA A 93 -40.80 -18.48 -49.21
N PHE A 94 -40.79 -19.12 -48.02
CA PHE A 94 -39.88 -20.18 -47.53
C PHE A 94 -38.45 -20.28 -48.09
N ILE A 95 -37.45 -19.99 -47.24
CA ILE A 95 -36.21 -20.79 -47.14
C ILE A 95 -35.85 -21.00 -45.66
N MET A 96 -35.83 -22.28 -45.27
CA MET A 96 -35.16 -22.81 -44.08
C MET A 96 -33.68 -22.43 -44.09
N GLY A 97 -33.19 -21.77 -43.05
CA GLY A 97 -31.78 -21.39 -43.02
C GLY A 97 -31.29 -20.87 -41.68
N CYS A 98 -30.66 -21.78 -40.93
CA CYS A 98 -29.57 -21.52 -40.00
C CYS A 98 -29.92 -20.87 -38.65
N ILE A 99 -29.83 -21.72 -37.63
CA ILE A 99 -29.49 -21.38 -36.25
C ILE A 99 -28.29 -20.44 -36.27
N GLN A 100 -28.53 -19.13 -36.28
CA GLN A 100 -27.54 -18.18 -35.84
C GLN A 100 -27.53 -18.28 -34.32
N SER A 101 -26.59 -19.08 -33.84
CA SER A 101 -26.07 -19.02 -32.49
C SER A 101 -25.66 -17.57 -32.22
N ILE A 102 -26.61 -16.79 -31.70
CA ILE A 102 -26.29 -15.65 -30.86
C ILE A 102 -25.58 -16.30 -29.68
N ALA A 103 -24.24 -16.34 -29.77
CA ALA A 103 -23.38 -16.48 -28.63
C ALA A 103 -23.70 -15.29 -27.73
N CYS A 104 -24.74 -15.44 -26.91
CA CYS A 104 -24.98 -14.65 -25.74
C CYS A 104 -23.70 -14.81 -24.93
N LYS A 105 -22.74 -13.89 -25.10
CA LYS A 105 -21.76 -13.61 -24.06
C LYS A 105 -22.62 -13.45 -22.81
N PRO A 106 -22.53 -14.34 -21.80
CA PRO A 106 -23.20 -14.04 -20.55
C PRO A 106 -22.56 -12.73 -20.10
N ARG A 107 -23.32 -11.64 -20.17
CA ARG A 107 -22.97 -10.39 -19.52
C ARG A 107 -22.90 -10.79 -18.05
N ILE A 108 -21.71 -11.07 -17.55
CA ILE A 108 -21.53 -11.42 -16.16
C ILE A 108 -22.01 -10.21 -15.38
N ARG A 109 -23.15 -10.38 -14.73
CA ARG A 109 -23.80 -9.30 -14.03
C ARG A 109 -23.08 -9.13 -12.70
N ARG A 110 -22.81 -7.87 -12.31
CA ARG A 110 -22.14 -7.51 -11.05
C ARG A 110 -22.80 -8.12 -9.82
N GLU A 111 -24.11 -8.43 -9.93
CA GLU A 111 -24.93 -9.15 -8.95
C GLU A 111 -24.44 -10.58 -8.61
N ASN A 112 -23.46 -11.11 -9.34
CA ASN A 112 -22.83 -12.41 -9.04
C ASN A 112 -21.56 -12.32 -8.18
N ILE A 113 -21.06 -11.11 -7.86
CA ILE A 113 -19.99 -10.96 -6.86
C ILE A 113 -20.62 -10.93 -5.48
N VAL A 114 -20.27 -11.90 -4.64
CA VAL A 114 -20.78 -11.98 -3.26
C VAL A 114 -19.65 -11.77 -2.28
N VAL A 115 -19.75 -10.75 -1.44
CA VAL A 115 -18.89 -10.57 -0.26
C VAL A 115 -19.60 -11.25 0.90
N TYR A 116 -19.10 -12.41 1.33
CA TYR A 116 -19.77 -13.21 2.37
C TYR A 116 -19.21 -12.97 3.77
N GLU A 117 -18.01 -12.40 3.89
CA GLU A 117 -17.41 -12.00 5.15
C GLU A 117 -16.58 -10.73 4.95
N VAL A 118 -16.62 -9.84 5.93
CA VAL A 118 -15.77 -8.65 6.01
C VAL A 118 -15.46 -8.42 7.48
N SER A 119 -14.18 -8.24 7.79
CA SER A 119 -13.74 -7.80 9.10
C SER A 119 -12.75 -6.66 8.96
N ALA A 120 -12.82 -5.73 9.92
CA ALA A 120 -11.86 -4.67 10.08
C ALA A 120 -11.65 -4.45 11.57
N SER A 121 -10.40 -4.33 12.00
CA SER A 121 -10.05 -4.11 13.40
C SER A 121 -8.73 -3.36 13.52
N ILE A 122 -8.52 -2.70 14.66
CA ILE A 122 -7.18 -2.27 15.09
C ILE A 122 -6.78 -3.11 16.30
N ASP A 123 -5.56 -3.64 16.31
CA ASP A 123 -5.03 -4.45 17.41
C ASP A 123 -5.20 -3.72 18.76
N GLN A 124 -5.69 -4.44 19.78
CA GLN A 124 -5.96 -3.90 21.11
C GLN A 124 -4.69 -3.85 21.97
N CYS A 125 -3.68 -3.15 21.47
CA CYS A 125 -2.44 -2.86 22.18
C CYS A 125 -2.14 -1.35 22.09
N PRO A 126 -1.34 -0.79 23.01
CA PRO A 126 -0.91 0.59 22.90
C PRO A 126 0.19 0.76 21.86
N THR A 127 0.39 2.02 21.43
CA THR A 127 1.59 2.41 20.68
C THR A 127 2.84 2.13 21.52
N ILE A 128 3.81 1.44 20.91
CA ILE A 128 5.07 1.09 21.56
C ILE A 128 6.09 2.18 21.25
N ILE A 129 6.73 2.73 22.27
CA ILE A 129 7.84 3.69 22.14
C ILE A 129 9.16 2.91 22.18
N GLU A 130 10.04 3.18 21.22
CA GLU A 130 11.35 2.54 21.10
C GLU A 130 12.46 3.59 21.19
N GLU A 131 13.03 3.73 22.38
CA GLU A 131 13.99 4.76 22.72
C GLU A 131 15.44 4.23 22.74
N ASN A 132 15.82 3.48 21.71
CA ASN A 132 17.11 2.77 21.68
C ASN A 132 18.20 3.52 20.89
N SER A 133 17.87 4.61 20.21
CA SER A 133 18.78 5.35 19.33
C SER A 133 19.09 6.74 19.87
N PRO A 134 20.36 7.16 19.90
CA PRO A 134 20.74 8.49 20.35
C PRO A 134 20.39 9.60 19.32
N ILE A 135 19.91 9.24 18.13
CA ILE A 135 19.64 10.19 17.03
C ILE A 135 18.13 10.35 16.78
N VAL A 136 17.36 9.27 16.92
CA VAL A 136 15.93 9.25 16.63
C VAL A 136 15.12 8.54 17.71
N LEU A 137 13.89 9.02 17.91
CA LEU A 137 12.80 8.29 18.54
C LEU A 137 12.09 7.45 17.49
N ARG A 138 11.83 6.18 17.79
CA ARG A 138 10.91 5.34 17.01
C ARG A 138 9.67 5.04 17.83
N TYR A 139 8.55 4.91 17.15
CA TYR A 139 7.35 4.39 17.78
C TYR A 139 6.60 3.51 16.78
N LYS A 140 5.92 2.49 17.29
CA LYS A 140 5.14 1.55 16.50
C LYS A 140 3.69 1.58 16.93
N THR A 141 2.79 1.97 16.02
CA THR A 141 1.35 1.91 16.29
C THR A 141 0.84 0.47 16.18
N PRO A 142 -0.32 0.17 16.78
CA PRO A 142 -1.05 -1.07 16.53
C PRO A 142 -1.36 -1.25 15.04
N TYR A 143 -1.54 -2.49 14.61
CA TYR A 143 -1.93 -2.76 13.22
C TYR A 143 -3.42 -2.51 13.04
N PHE A 144 -3.77 -1.71 12.03
CA PHE A 144 -5.03 -1.85 11.33
C PHE A 144 -4.99 -3.14 10.50
N ARG A 145 -6.08 -3.89 10.54
CA ARG A 145 -6.27 -5.14 9.78
C ARG A 145 -7.62 -5.10 9.12
N ALA A 146 -7.66 -5.46 7.84
CA ALA A 146 -8.90 -5.71 7.12
C ALA A 146 -8.81 -7.04 6.37
N SER A 147 -9.90 -7.80 6.35
CA SER A 147 -10.01 -9.06 5.62
C SER A 147 -11.40 -9.18 5.02
N ALA A 148 -11.48 -9.75 3.83
CA ALA A 148 -12.75 -10.03 3.17
C ALA A 148 -12.69 -11.34 2.40
N GLY A 149 -13.76 -12.09 2.50
CA GLY A 149 -14.02 -13.26 1.69
C GLY A 149 -14.99 -12.92 0.59
N VAL A 150 -14.60 -13.21 -0.65
CA VAL A 150 -15.32 -12.86 -1.87
C VAL A 150 -15.54 -14.12 -2.70
N VAL A 151 -16.73 -14.27 -3.26
CA VAL A 151 -17.03 -15.23 -4.31
C VAL A 151 -17.12 -14.47 -5.62
N MET A 152 -16.22 -14.79 -6.54
CA MET A 152 -16.20 -14.26 -7.89
C MET A 152 -16.88 -15.24 -8.85
N PRO A 153 -17.66 -14.76 -9.83
CA PRO A 153 -18.20 -15.63 -10.87
C PRO A 153 -17.08 -16.19 -11.76
N PRO A 154 -17.38 -17.22 -12.58
CA PRO A 154 -16.43 -17.74 -13.56
C PRO A 154 -15.87 -16.63 -14.46
N VAL A 155 -14.55 -16.57 -14.62
CA VAL A 155 -13.87 -15.55 -15.41
C VAL A 155 -13.83 -16.00 -16.88
N PRO A 156 -14.26 -15.16 -17.84
CA PRO A 156 -14.25 -15.51 -19.26
C PRO A 156 -12.84 -15.75 -19.82
N ARG A 157 -12.76 -16.45 -20.94
CA ARG A 157 -11.50 -16.65 -21.66
C ARG A 157 -10.88 -15.30 -22.02
N ASN A 158 -9.56 -15.19 -21.84
CA ASN A 158 -8.78 -13.98 -22.14
C ASN A 158 -9.15 -12.75 -21.29
N GLU A 159 -9.82 -12.94 -20.15
CA GLU A 159 -10.04 -11.88 -19.18
C GLU A 159 -9.18 -12.11 -17.93
N THR A 160 -8.70 -11.01 -17.35
CA THR A 160 -7.98 -11.00 -16.08
C THR A 160 -8.67 -10.00 -15.17
N TRP A 161 -9.12 -10.48 -14.01
CA TRP A 161 -9.81 -9.66 -13.03
C TRP A 161 -9.00 -9.60 -11.74
N VAL A 162 -9.07 -8.45 -11.08
CA VAL A 162 -8.39 -8.22 -9.81
C VAL A 162 -9.44 -7.89 -8.75
N VAL A 163 -9.28 -8.51 -7.59
CA VAL A 163 -10.01 -8.20 -6.36
C VAL A 163 -9.00 -7.77 -5.31
N GLY A 164 -9.24 -6.69 -4.59
CA GLY A 164 -8.30 -6.28 -3.56
C GLY A 164 -8.66 -4.99 -2.85
N TRP A 165 -7.72 -4.52 -2.04
CA TRP A 165 -7.86 -3.34 -1.19
C TRP A 165 -7.19 -2.11 -1.81
N ILE A 166 -7.95 -1.01 -1.83
CA ILE A 166 -7.45 0.34 -2.13
C ILE A 166 -7.56 1.14 -0.84
N GLN A 167 -6.54 1.95 -0.52
CA GLN A 167 -6.55 2.84 0.63
C GLN A 167 -6.17 4.25 0.21
N ALA A 168 -6.75 5.24 0.87
CA ALA A 168 -6.36 6.63 0.71
C ALA A 168 -6.39 7.38 2.05
N CYS A 169 -5.42 8.27 2.21
CA CYS A 169 -5.38 9.22 3.32
C CYS A 169 -6.34 10.39 3.03
N THR A 170 -7.19 10.73 3.99
CA THR A 170 -8.20 11.81 3.86
C THR A 170 -7.98 12.98 4.80
N GLN A 171 -7.19 12.76 5.86
CA GLN A 171 -6.70 13.80 6.75
C GLN A 171 -5.33 13.38 7.25
N MET A 172 -4.41 14.35 7.33
CA MET A 172 -3.09 14.12 7.89
C MET A 172 -2.61 15.32 8.71
N GLU A 173 -2.41 15.07 10.00
CA GLU A 173 -1.66 15.90 10.92
C GLU A 173 -0.51 15.05 11.46
N PHE A 174 0.71 15.57 11.34
CA PHE A 174 1.89 14.93 11.92
C PHE A 174 2.90 16.00 12.27
N TYR A 175 2.91 16.40 13.53
CA TYR A 175 3.73 17.47 14.10
C TYR A 175 4.78 16.92 15.07
N ASN A 176 5.98 17.49 15.01
CA ASN A 176 7.03 17.28 16.00
C ASN A 176 7.43 18.66 16.54
N THR A 177 7.28 18.87 17.84
CA THR A 177 7.55 20.16 18.49
C THR A 177 8.90 20.12 19.18
N TYR A 178 9.67 21.21 19.07
CA TYR A 178 11.01 21.34 19.63
C TYR A 178 11.05 22.48 20.65
N GLY A 179 10.20 22.36 21.68
CA GLY A 179 9.98 23.40 22.68
C GLY A 179 9.64 24.76 22.05
N ASP A 180 10.33 25.80 22.52
CA ASP A 180 10.14 27.18 22.08
C ASP A 180 10.86 27.53 20.77
N ILE A 181 11.54 26.58 20.13
CA ILE A 181 12.33 26.81 18.92
C ILE A 181 11.43 26.79 17.67
N GLY A 182 10.47 25.88 17.62
CA GLY A 182 9.58 25.69 16.49
C GLY A 182 9.05 24.26 16.38
N MET A 183 8.47 23.94 15.22
CA MET A 183 7.93 22.62 14.91
C MET A 183 8.35 22.14 13.53
N SER A 184 8.47 20.83 13.35
CA SER A 184 8.45 20.19 12.04
C SER A 184 7.11 19.52 11.80
N SER A 185 6.72 19.37 10.54
CA SER A 185 5.49 18.67 10.19
C SER A 185 5.61 17.92 8.88
N TRP A 186 5.15 16.67 8.85
CA TRP A 186 4.88 15.99 7.60
C TRP A 186 3.50 16.40 7.10
N GLU A 187 3.42 16.82 5.83
CA GLU A 187 2.21 17.38 5.25
C GLU A 187 1.93 16.79 3.88
N LEU A 188 0.65 16.71 3.53
CA LEU A 188 0.18 16.48 2.18
C LEU A 188 -0.43 17.80 1.66
N PRO A 189 0.33 18.65 0.94
CA PRO A 189 -0.09 20.03 0.64
C PRO A 189 -1.43 20.10 -0.09
N GLU A 190 -1.65 19.25 -1.09
CA GLU A 190 -2.90 19.24 -1.86
C GLU A 190 -4.11 18.85 -1.02
N LEU A 191 -3.92 17.93 -0.06
CA LEU A 191 -4.97 17.51 0.86
C LEU A 191 -5.25 18.60 1.90
N ARG A 192 -4.20 19.19 2.47
CA ARG A 192 -4.31 20.28 3.46
C ARG A 192 -4.98 21.53 2.88
N GLU A 193 -4.69 21.86 1.64
CA GLU A 193 -5.26 23.00 0.92
C GLU A 193 -6.67 22.71 0.36
N GLY A 194 -7.19 21.49 0.54
CA GLY A 194 -8.51 21.09 0.05
C GLY A 194 -8.60 20.97 -1.47
N ARG A 195 -7.45 20.95 -2.17
CA ARG A 195 -7.40 20.77 -3.64
C ARG A 195 -7.80 19.36 -4.04
N VAL A 196 -7.54 18.38 -3.17
CA VAL A 196 -7.99 16.99 -3.33
C VAL A 196 -8.69 16.51 -2.07
N LYS A 197 -9.59 15.53 -2.22
CA LYS A 197 -10.34 14.94 -1.10
C LYS A 197 -9.59 13.81 -0.40
N ALA A 198 -8.57 13.25 -1.04
CA ALA A 198 -7.80 12.13 -0.55
C ALA A 198 -6.44 12.07 -1.26
N ILE A 199 -5.50 11.29 -0.76
CA ILE A 199 -4.27 10.94 -1.47
C ILE A 199 -4.13 9.43 -1.45
N SER A 200 -3.81 8.83 -2.59
CA SER A 200 -3.63 7.38 -2.71
C SER A 200 -2.59 6.89 -1.70
N ASP A 201 -2.87 5.80 -1.00
CA ASP A 201 -1.89 5.13 -0.12
C ASP A 201 -1.37 3.84 -0.76
N SER A 202 -1.27 3.85 -2.09
CA SER A 202 -0.77 2.73 -2.88
C SER A 202 0.70 2.41 -2.58
N ASP A 203 1.11 1.18 -2.87
CA ASP A 203 2.50 0.74 -2.79
C ASP A 203 3.50 1.52 -3.67
N GLY A 204 3.01 2.36 -4.58
CA GLY A 204 3.80 3.17 -5.50
C GLY A 204 4.17 2.46 -6.81
N VAL A 205 3.80 1.18 -6.95
CA VAL A 205 4.15 0.32 -8.09
C VAL A 205 2.88 -0.15 -8.80
N SER A 206 1.94 -0.71 -8.04
CA SER A 206 0.74 -1.41 -8.49
C SER A 206 -0.50 -0.55 -8.23
N TYR A 207 -0.51 0.71 -8.68
CA TYR A 207 -1.68 1.57 -8.50
C TYR A 207 -2.95 0.91 -9.05
N PRO A 208 -4.11 1.05 -8.37
CA PRO A 208 -4.36 1.81 -7.13
C PRO A 208 -4.20 0.99 -5.84
N TRP A 209 -3.66 -0.23 -5.93
CA TRP A 209 -3.69 -1.19 -4.84
C TRP A 209 -2.77 -0.78 -3.69
N TYR A 210 -3.24 -1.01 -2.46
CA TYR A 210 -2.45 -0.77 -1.25
C TYR A 210 -1.19 -1.67 -1.21
N GLY A 211 -1.32 -2.90 -1.68
CA GLY A 211 -0.24 -3.86 -1.85
C GLY A 211 -0.58 -4.90 -2.91
N ASN A 212 0.33 -5.85 -3.12
CA ASN A 212 0.22 -6.86 -4.19
C ASN A 212 0.43 -8.31 -3.70
N THR A 213 0.36 -8.54 -2.39
CA THR A 213 0.52 -9.87 -1.80
C THR A 213 -0.81 -10.45 -1.36
N THR A 214 -1.17 -10.30 -0.09
CA THR A 214 -2.48 -10.72 0.41
C THR A 214 -3.56 -9.69 0.11
N GLU A 215 -3.14 -8.46 -0.24
CA GLU A 215 -4.02 -7.32 -0.46
C GLU A 215 -4.84 -7.45 -1.74
N THR A 216 -4.36 -8.25 -2.70
CA THR A 216 -4.98 -8.45 -4.00
C THR A 216 -4.92 -9.91 -4.42
N VAL A 217 -5.94 -10.36 -5.15
CA VAL A 217 -5.96 -11.64 -5.87
C VAL A 217 -6.29 -11.36 -7.33
N THR A 218 -5.48 -11.93 -8.22
CA THR A 218 -5.69 -11.86 -9.67
C THR A 218 -6.24 -13.20 -10.18
N LEU A 219 -7.38 -13.15 -10.86
CA LEU A 219 -8.01 -14.30 -11.51
C LEU A 219 -7.86 -14.16 -13.03
N THR A 220 -7.24 -15.15 -13.66
CA THR A 220 -7.10 -15.21 -15.12
C THR A 220 -8.01 -16.30 -15.66
N GLY A 221 -8.86 -15.93 -16.61
CA GLY A 221 -9.76 -16.87 -17.25
C GLY A 221 -9.11 -17.68 -18.39
N PRO A 222 -9.80 -18.71 -18.89
CA PRO A 222 -11.15 -19.10 -18.49
C PRO A 222 -11.17 -19.86 -17.15
N THR A 223 -12.13 -19.54 -16.28
CA THR A 223 -12.51 -20.42 -15.16
C THR A 223 -13.92 -20.95 -15.38
N SER A 224 -14.20 -22.18 -14.95
CA SER A 224 -15.48 -22.86 -15.18
C SER A 224 -16.41 -22.85 -13.96
N LYS A 225 -15.88 -22.51 -12.78
CA LYS A 225 -16.61 -22.49 -11.50
C LYS A 225 -16.39 -21.15 -10.79
N PRO A 226 -17.35 -20.71 -9.95
CA PRO A 226 -17.12 -19.59 -9.05
C PRO A 226 -15.85 -19.79 -8.22
N SER A 227 -15.10 -18.71 -8.02
CA SER A 227 -13.84 -18.72 -7.27
C SER A 227 -14.06 -18.07 -5.91
N ARG A 228 -13.80 -18.80 -4.83
CA ARG A 228 -13.80 -18.27 -3.46
C ARG A 228 -12.39 -17.82 -3.12
N LEU A 229 -12.25 -16.57 -2.69
CA LEU A 229 -10.98 -15.96 -2.39
C LEU A 229 -11.06 -15.12 -1.12
N THR A 230 -9.92 -14.97 -0.46
CA THR A 230 -9.75 -14.10 0.69
C THR A 230 -8.68 -13.08 0.34
N VAL A 231 -8.98 -11.80 0.56
CA VAL A 231 -8.02 -10.70 0.48
C VAL A 231 -7.89 -10.06 1.84
N SER A 232 -6.66 -9.77 2.26
CA SER A 232 -6.39 -9.14 3.55
C SER A 232 -5.25 -8.13 3.45
N MET A 233 -5.36 -7.07 4.24
CA MET A 233 -4.34 -6.05 4.36
C MET A 233 -4.04 -5.76 5.82
N ASN A 234 -2.83 -5.27 6.05
CA ASN A 234 -2.43 -4.70 7.32
C ASN A 234 -1.71 -3.37 7.11
N ASP A 235 -1.91 -2.46 8.06
CA ASP A 235 -1.24 -1.17 8.05
C ASP A 235 -0.87 -0.78 9.47
N ASN A 236 0.30 -0.16 9.63
CA ASN A 236 0.75 0.41 10.88
C ASN A 236 1.79 1.50 10.60
N PHE A 237 1.88 2.47 11.50
CA PHE A 237 2.95 3.46 11.46
C PHE A 237 4.16 2.96 12.24
N TYR A 238 5.32 3.12 11.62
CA TYR A 238 6.61 2.87 12.25
C TYR A 238 7.65 3.92 11.82
N PRO A 239 7.42 5.21 12.13
CA PRO A 239 8.32 6.29 11.72
C PRO A 239 9.55 6.40 12.64
N SER A 240 10.54 7.16 12.16
CA SER A 240 11.66 7.65 12.96
C SER A 240 11.60 9.17 13.02
N VAL A 241 11.64 9.74 14.22
CA VAL A 241 11.59 11.20 14.46
C VAL A 241 12.90 11.62 15.11
N THR A 242 13.56 12.66 14.58
CA THR A 242 14.84 13.12 15.12
C THR A 242 14.66 13.79 16.48
N TRP A 243 15.57 13.50 17.41
CA TRP A 243 15.62 14.22 18.69
C TRP A 243 15.98 15.69 18.50
N ALA A 244 16.88 15.97 17.56
CA ALA A 244 17.34 17.31 17.25
C ALA A 244 16.43 17.99 16.21
N VAL A 245 16.51 19.32 16.18
CA VAL A 245 15.85 20.17 15.17
C VAL A 245 16.35 19.76 13.77
N PRO A 246 15.45 19.47 12.81
CA PRO A 246 15.81 18.81 11.55
C PRO A 246 16.69 19.64 10.61
N ILE A 247 16.80 20.96 10.84
CA ILE A 247 17.67 21.87 10.08
C ILE A 247 18.97 22.22 10.81
N SER A 248 19.15 21.73 12.05
CA SER A 248 20.31 22.05 12.88
C SER A 248 21.48 21.13 12.54
N ASN A 249 22.71 21.65 12.65
CA ASN A 249 23.93 20.84 12.62
C ASN A 249 24.25 20.22 14.01
N SER A 250 23.45 20.52 15.04
CA SER A 250 23.60 19.96 16.39
C SER A 250 22.81 18.68 16.55
N ASN A 251 23.36 17.72 17.29
CA ASN A 251 22.68 16.50 17.72
C ASN A 251 22.04 16.64 19.12
N THR A 252 22.01 17.85 19.70
CA THR A 252 21.38 18.07 21.00
C THR A 252 19.88 17.73 20.92
N PRO A 253 19.37 16.85 21.81
CA PRO A 253 17.96 16.53 21.85
C PRO A 253 17.16 17.77 22.24
N MET A 254 16.14 18.09 21.44
CA MET A 254 15.29 19.27 21.60
C MET A 254 13.81 18.95 21.36
N LEU A 255 13.48 17.74 20.90
CA LEU A 255 12.12 17.27 20.71
C LEU A 255 11.40 17.24 22.06
N THR A 256 10.23 17.86 22.12
CA THR A 256 9.40 17.92 23.32
C THR A 256 8.05 17.24 23.14
N HIS A 257 7.58 17.08 21.90
CA HIS A 257 6.25 16.54 21.66
C HIS A 257 6.11 15.98 20.25
N ILE A 258 5.34 14.89 20.10
CA ILE A 258 4.89 14.36 18.80
C ILE A 258 3.38 14.22 18.84
N THR A 259 2.70 14.83 17.86
CA THR A 259 1.28 14.64 17.62
C THR A 259 1.08 14.08 16.22
N ARG A 260 0.34 12.98 16.10
CA ARG A 260 -0.07 12.43 14.81
C ARG A 260 -1.54 12.10 14.84
N ASP A 261 -2.25 12.54 13.82
CA ASP A 261 -3.67 12.28 13.64
C ASP A 261 -3.96 12.09 12.15
N GLN A 262 -4.28 10.87 11.77
CA GLN A 262 -4.48 10.52 10.36
C GLN A 262 -5.74 9.70 10.17
N SER A 263 -6.55 10.08 9.18
CA SER A 263 -7.78 9.39 8.81
C SER A 263 -7.68 8.80 7.42
N PHE A 264 -8.25 7.60 7.27
CA PHE A 264 -8.18 6.81 6.05
C PHE A 264 -9.54 6.30 5.64
N ILE A 265 -9.69 6.10 4.34
CA ILE A 265 -10.76 5.30 3.76
C ILE A 265 -10.12 4.15 3.00
N THR A 266 -10.65 2.96 3.23
CA THR A 266 -10.21 1.72 2.60
C THR A 266 -11.40 1.09 1.87
N TRP A 267 -11.21 0.73 0.61
CA TRP A 267 -12.22 0.12 -0.25
C TRP A 267 -11.84 -1.28 -0.63
N LEU A 268 -12.78 -2.22 -0.49
CA LEU A 268 -12.71 -3.50 -1.17
C LEU A 268 -13.24 -3.28 -2.59
N VAL A 269 -12.43 -3.62 -3.60
CA VAL A 269 -12.79 -3.45 -5.00
C VAL A 269 -12.72 -4.78 -5.73
N ALA A 270 -13.74 -5.05 -6.55
CA ALA A 270 -13.78 -6.17 -7.48
C ALA A 270 -14.31 -5.65 -8.83
N MET A 271 -13.64 -6.01 -9.93
CA MET A 271 -14.01 -5.55 -11.29
C MET A 271 -14.22 -4.03 -11.39
N ASN A 272 -13.31 -3.24 -10.83
CA ASN A 272 -13.37 -1.77 -10.80
C ASN A 272 -14.62 -1.20 -10.11
N SER A 273 -15.31 -1.98 -9.29
CA SER A 273 -16.48 -1.57 -8.52
C SER A 273 -16.21 -1.74 -7.03
N VAL A 274 -16.57 -0.72 -6.24
CA VAL A 274 -16.51 -0.79 -4.78
C VAL A 274 -17.54 -1.80 -4.30
N THR A 275 -17.13 -2.74 -3.46
CA THR A 275 -18.05 -3.71 -2.84
C THR A 275 -18.27 -3.39 -1.36
N LYS A 276 -17.23 -2.87 -0.67
CA LYS A 276 -17.26 -2.45 0.74
C LYS A 276 -16.35 -1.25 0.99
N THR A 277 -16.72 -0.45 1.98
CA THR A 277 -15.96 0.71 2.46
C THR A 277 -15.71 0.60 3.96
N VAL A 278 -14.49 0.90 4.39
CA VAL A 278 -14.06 0.95 5.78
C VAL A 278 -13.43 2.31 6.05
N ARG A 279 -13.84 2.98 7.11
CA ARG A 279 -13.21 4.22 7.60
C ARG A 279 -12.46 3.94 8.89
N TRP A 280 -11.25 4.47 9.00
CA TRP A 280 -10.44 4.29 10.19
C TRP A 280 -9.51 5.47 10.43
N ARG A 281 -9.07 5.64 11.68
CA ARG A 281 -8.26 6.78 12.13
C ARG A 281 -7.24 6.28 13.14
N MET A 282 -6.05 6.87 13.11
CA MET A 282 -4.96 6.56 14.00
C MET A 282 -4.45 7.84 14.65
N ARG A 283 -4.43 7.85 15.99
CA ARG A 283 -3.98 9.00 16.80
C ARG A 283 -2.82 8.61 17.71
N VAL A 284 -1.77 9.41 17.71
CA VAL A 284 -0.59 9.25 18.56
C VAL A 284 -0.25 10.59 19.18
N ASP A 285 0.00 10.57 20.49
CA ASP A 285 0.37 11.73 21.25
C ASP A 285 1.45 11.32 22.27
N ILE A 286 2.66 11.83 22.05
CA ILE A 286 3.87 11.47 22.80
C ILE A 286 4.48 12.74 23.38
N ALA A 287 4.58 12.80 24.70
CA ALA A 287 5.39 13.80 25.40
C ALA A 287 6.84 13.35 25.47
N VAL A 288 7.77 14.29 25.33
CA VAL A 288 9.21 14.03 25.37
C VAL A 288 9.89 15.04 26.30
N GLU A 289 10.67 14.54 27.24
CA GLU A 289 11.52 15.33 28.13
C GLU A 289 12.98 15.19 27.66
N PRO A 290 13.53 16.15 26.87
CA PRO A 290 14.83 15.99 26.23
C PRO A 290 16.01 15.89 27.20
N ASP A 291 15.87 16.42 28.41
CA ASP A 291 16.89 16.42 29.46
C ASP A 291 17.01 15.07 30.19
N MET A 292 16.02 14.19 30.02
CA MET A 292 16.06 12.86 30.62
C MET A 292 17.08 11.95 29.89
N PRO A 293 17.63 10.94 30.59
CA PRO A 293 18.48 9.93 29.96
C PRO A 293 17.74 9.17 28.85
N LEU A 294 18.50 8.71 27.85
CA LEU A 294 17.98 7.82 26.81
C LEU A 294 17.36 6.57 27.45
N GLY A 295 16.15 6.23 27.04
CA GLY A 295 15.31 5.17 27.61
C GLY A 295 14.25 5.69 28.58
N SER A 296 14.22 6.99 28.86
CA SER A 296 13.26 7.60 29.81
C SER A 296 12.80 9.00 29.39
N ARG A 297 13.01 9.40 28.14
CA ARG A 297 12.60 10.72 27.63
C ARG A 297 11.14 10.74 27.23
N ALA A 298 10.65 9.67 26.59
CA ALA A 298 9.38 9.70 25.90
C ALA A 298 8.29 8.89 26.61
N SER A 299 7.07 9.45 26.65
CA SER A 299 5.89 8.78 27.21
C SER A 299 4.66 9.00 26.34
N LEU A 300 3.82 7.97 26.21
CA LEU A 300 2.54 8.07 25.52
C LEU A 300 1.53 8.77 26.45
N VAL A 301 1.02 9.93 26.04
CA VAL A 301 0.09 10.74 26.86
C VAL A 301 -1.35 10.74 26.33
N GLY A 302 -1.54 10.28 25.09
CA GLY A 302 -2.86 10.13 24.47
C GLY A 302 -3.64 8.89 24.91
N ARG A 303 -4.69 8.57 24.14
CA ARG A 303 -5.49 7.36 24.36
C ARG A 303 -4.60 6.11 24.22
N PRO A 304 -4.62 5.18 25.19
CA PRO A 304 -3.81 3.97 25.10
C PRO A 304 -4.30 3.04 23.99
N TYR A 305 -5.58 3.10 23.62
CA TYR A 305 -6.17 2.26 22.56
C TYR A 305 -6.81 3.11 21.47
N GLN A 306 -6.74 2.61 20.24
CA GLN A 306 -7.32 3.25 19.06
C GLN A 306 -8.82 2.96 18.95
N GLU A 307 -9.54 3.89 18.34
CA GLU A 307 -10.94 3.66 17.98
C GLU A 307 -11.01 2.57 16.90
N GLN A 308 -11.94 1.64 17.06
CA GLN A 308 -12.11 0.58 16.07
C GLN A 308 -12.63 1.13 14.74
N PRO A 309 -12.24 0.52 13.61
CA PRO A 309 -12.64 0.97 12.29
C PRO A 309 -14.15 0.76 12.07
N HIS A 310 -14.73 1.61 11.22
CA HIS A 310 -16.15 1.58 10.89
C HIS A 310 -16.34 1.01 9.49
N ILE A 311 -16.94 -0.19 9.41
CA ILE A 311 -17.40 -0.76 8.14
C ILE A 311 -18.73 -0.10 7.78
N LEU A 312 -18.80 0.54 6.62
CA LEU A 312 -20.00 1.27 6.21
C LEU A 312 -21.05 0.35 5.61
N ASN A 313 -22.32 0.69 5.84
CA ASN A 313 -23.48 0.00 5.25
C ASN A 313 -23.74 0.40 3.80
N TYR A 314 -23.00 1.40 3.29
CA TYR A 314 -23.06 1.88 1.92
C TYR A 314 -21.65 1.95 1.31
N GLN A 315 -21.59 1.98 -0.01
CA GLN A 315 -20.33 2.02 -0.76
C GLN A 315 -20.00 3.46 -1.11
N GLU A 316 -18.94 4.00 -0.52
CA GLU A 316 -18.46 5.33 -0.91
C GLU A 316 -17.69 5.26 -2.21
N PRO A 317 -17.92 6.19 -3.15
CA PRO A 317 -17.15 6.25 -4.39
C PRO A 317 -15.69 6.57 -4.08
N ILE A 318 -14.78 5.98 -4.86
CA ILE A 318 -13.35 6.28 -4.75
C ILE A 318 -13.08 7.62 -5.46
N PRO A 319 -12.50 8.62 -4.78
CA PRO A 319 -12.09 9.86 -5.43
C PRO A 319 -11.07 9.58 -6.54
N PRO A 320 -11.12 10.24 -7.72
CA PRO A 320 -10.18 9.98 -8.81
C PRO A 320 -8.70 10.08 -8.41
N ASN A 321 -8.37 11.04 -7.54
CA ASN A 321 -7.06 11.29 -6.96
C ASN A 321 -6.54 10.14 -6.04
N ALA A 322 -7.39 9.22 -5.61
CA ALA A 322 -6.98 8.02 -4.88
C ALA A 322 -6.58 6.85 -5.80
N LEU A 323 -6.91 6.92 -7.09
CA LEU A 323 -6.68 5.84 -8.07
C LEU A 323 -5.32 5.94 -8.78
N GLY A 324 -4.66 7.08 -8.69
CA GLY A 324 -3.44 7.38 -9.44
C GLY A 324 -2.31 7.89 -8.57
N ARG A 325 -1.23 8.29 -9.24
CA ARG A 325 -0.08 8.96 -8.62
C ARG A 325 -0.43 10.39 -8.21
N PRO A 326 0.30 10.98 -7.26
CA PRO A 326 1.29 10.33 -6.37
C PRO A 326 0.64 9.55 -5.24
N ASN A 327 1.37 8.60 -4.63
CA ASN A 327 0.97 8.01 -3.35
C ASN A 327 1.36 8.95 -2.20
N ALA A 328 0.86 8.68 -1.00
CA ALA A 328 1.09 9.51 0.18
C ALA A 328 2.58 9.70 0.51
N ASN A 329 3.39 8.66 0.31
CA ASN A 329 4.84 8.72 0.58
C ASN A 329 5.62 9.60 -0.40
N ASP A 330 5.17 9.68 -1.66
CA ASP A 330 5.79 10.51 -2.68
C ASP A 330 5.22 11.94 -2.67
N ALA A 331 3.96 12.10 -2.24
CA ALA A 331 3.27 13.39 -2.15
C ALA A 331 3.63 14.20 -0.90
N GLN A 332 4.10 13.55 0.17
CA GLN A 332 4.36 14.20 1.45
C GLN A 332 5.60 15.10 1.41
N VAL A 333 5.56 16.16 2.21
CA VAL A 333 6.66 17.10 2.41
C VAL A 333 6.99 17.20 3.89
N LEU A 334 8.28 17.37 4.23
CA LEU A 334 8.69 17.74 5.59
C LEU A 334 8.89 19.24 5.64
N MET A 335 8.04 19.93 6.40
CA MET A 335 8.17 21.35 6.67
C MET A 335 8.85 21.60 8.01
N TRP A 336 9.66 22.65 8.08
CA TRP A 336 10.13 23.25 9.31
C TRP A 336 9.49 24.63 9.48
N ARG A 337 8.91 24.89 10.65
CA ARG A 337 8.30 26.17 11.02
C ARG A 337 8.97 26.68 12.30
N PRO A 338 9.97 27.57 12.20
CA PRO A 338 10.59 28.15 13.37
C PRO A 338 9.60 29.10 14.07
N ARG A 339 9.79 29.34 15.37
CA ARG A 339 9.03 30.36 16.11
C ARG A 339 9.23 31.76 15.53
N ARG A 340 10.40 32.03 14.96
CA ARG A 340 10.76 33.30 14.30
C ARG A 340 11.35 33.01 12.93
N GLY A 341 10.91 33.76 11.93
CA GLY A 341 11.36 33.63 10.54
C GLY A 341 10.38 32.88 9.64
N ALA A 342 10.79 32.62 8.41
CA ALA A 342 9.95 31.98 7.41
C ALA A 342 9.95 30.44 7.55
N PRO A 343 8.83 29.77 7.23
CA PRO A 343 8.80 28.32 7.04
C PRO A 343 9.77 27.86 5.95
N LEU A 344 10.31 26.64 6.10
CA LEU A 344 11.26 26.05 5.18
C LEU A 344 10.81 24.63 4.79
N VAL A 345 10.96 24.27 3.52
CA VAL A 345 10.84 22.89 3.07
C VAL A 345 12.16 22.17 3.38
N VAL A 346 12.11 21.18 4.27
CA VAL A 346 13.27 20.35 4.63
C VAL A 346 13.40 19.17 3.67
N ILE A 347 12.27 18.53 3.36
CA ILE A 347 12.18 17.44 2.37
C ILE A 347 11.07 17.79 1.37
N PRO A 348 11.40 17.97 0.08
CA PRO A 348 10.41 18.16 -0.97
C PRO A 348 9.68 16.85 -1.29
N PRO A 349 8.54 16.90 -2.00
CA PRO A 349 7.92 15.70 -2.53
C PRO A 349 8.83 15.04 -3.58
N LYS A 350 8.61 13.76 -3.87
CA LYS A 350 9.47 12.97 -4.76
C LYS A 350 9.12 13.07 -6.23
#